data_AF-A0A382FUK6-F1
#
_entry.id   AF-A0A382FUK6-F1
#
_cell.length_a   1.000
_cell.length_b   1.000
_cell.length_c   1.000
_cell.angle_alpha   90.00
_cell.angle_beta   90.00
_cell.angle_gamma   90.00
#
_symmetry.space_group_name_H-M   'P 1'
#
loop_
_entity.id
_entity.type
_entity.pdbx_description
1 polymer ?
#
loop_
_entity_poly.entity_id
_entity_poly.type
_entity_poly.pdbx_seq_one_letter_code
_entity_poly.pdbx_strand_id
1 'polypeptide(L)'
;MASLLKTNSNFEFVIYEKEEIFNLDEGFGIQLSVNSAFILNKIGFDQLNKNEKYHPTKLDFYSINYNKICDLDLTTFNSVNNKYTTLKRSILIKFLKEKLLSNSIIFHKKINDVEQINGKINIHFIDGSSDKVDYLVVSDGVFSNTKSTIEKFFFKPDYYGAIAIRTQIRTEDISNLDSNNISLIMGSDAHLVLYPINQRKELNLVCIIRKKSEDNDSIKTILENTILKENKNLVNLFKGDLKSWPIYTSGKPIKSIYKNVLYIG
;
A
#
# COMPACT_ATOMS: atom_id res chain seq x y z
N MET A 1 12.44 -2.76 -5.73
CA MET A 1 13.74 -2.34 -6.33
C MET A 1 14.85 -3.31 -5.94
N ALA A 2 15.13 -3.51 -4.66
CA ALA A 2 16.19 -4.42 -4.20
C ALA A 2 16.15 -5.83 -4.84
N SER A 3 14.98 -6.45 -4.92
CA SER A 3 14.83 -7.78 -5.54
C SER A 3 15.19 -7.79 -7.04
N LEU A 4 15.07 -6.65 -7.73
CA LEU A 4 15.51 -6.49 -9.12
C LEU A 4 17.01 -6.20 -9.19
N LEU A 5 17.57 -5.37 -8.29
CA LEU A 5 19.02 -5.14 -8.23
C LEU A 5 19.76 -6.45 -7.99
N LYS A 6 19.22 -7.34 -7.15
CA LYS A 6 19.76 -8.68 -6.92
C LYS A 6 19.93 -9.52 -8.19
N THR A 7 19.13 -9.30 -9.24
CA THR A 7 19.28 -10.07 -10.49
C THR A 7 20.46 -9.63 -11.33
N ASN A 8 21.22 -8.61 -10.89
CA ASN A 8 22.40 -8.11 -11.57
C ASN A 8 23.57 -8.01 -10.56
N SER A 9 24.58 -8.84 -10.76
CA SER A 9 25.76 -8.94 -9.88
C SER A 9 26.65 -7.69 -9.87
N ASN A 10 26.43 -6.73 -10.78
CA ASN A 10 27.19 -5.48 -10.82
C ASN A 10 26.76 -4.48 -9.73
N PHE A 11 25.68 -4.77 -9.00
CA PHE A 11 25.19 -3.93 -7.93
C PHE A 11 25.31 -4.64 -6.58
N GLU A 12 25.95 -3.96 -5.63
CA GLU A 12 25.85 -4.27 -4.21
C GLU A 12 24.78 -3.35 -3.59
N PHE A 13 23.96 -3.88 -2.69
CA PHE A 13 22.93 -3.10 -2.03
C PHE A 13 22.68 -3.59 -0.61
N VAL A 14 22.29 -2.65 0.24
CA VAL A 14 21.81 -2.88 1.60
C VAL A 14 20.50 -2.11 1.78
N ILE A 15 19.54 -2.71 2.46
CA ILE A 15 18.28 -2.09 2.87
C ILE A 15 18.35 -1.80 4.36
N TYR A 16 18.11 -0.56 4.75
CA TYR A 16 17.96 -0.19 6.14
C TYR A 16 16.46 -0.07 6.47
N GLU A 17 16.01 -0.83 7.46
CA GLU A 17 14.63 -0.81 7.96
C GLU A 17 14.63 -0.34 9.41
N LYS A 18 13.72 0.57 9.75
CA LYS A 18 13.65 1.18 11.07
C LYS A 18 12.99 0.27 12.10
N GLU A 19 12.07 -0.58 11.65
CA GLU A 19 11.37 -1.55 12.49
C GLU A 19 12.28 -2.72 12.84
N GLU A 20 11.90 -3.49 13.86
CA GLU A 20 12.67 -4.65 14.32
C GLU A 20 12.52 -5.84 13.38
N ILE A 21 11.30 -6.01 12.85
CA ILE A 21 10.92 -7.05 11.91
C ILE A 21 9.81 -6.52 10.98
N PHE A 22 9.65 -7.15 9.82
CA PHE A 22 8.44 -6.96 9.03
C PHE A 22 7.25 -7.61 9.72
N ASN A 23 6.21 -6.85 10.02
CA ASN A 23 4.93 -7.40 10.44
C ASN A 23 4.24 -8.08 9.24
N LEU A 24 4.25 -9.41 9.22
CA LEU A 24 3.66 -10.23 8.15
C LEU A 24 2.28 -10.81 8.53
N ASP A 25 1.86 -10.67 9.79
CA ASP A 25 0.58 -11.18 10.27
C ASP A 25 -0.53 -10.16 10.04
N GLU A 26 -0.19 -8.86 10.02
CA GLU A 26 -1.13 -7.79 9.72
C GLU A 26 -1.08 -7.36 8.26
N GLY A 27 -2.26 -7.05 7.70
CA GLY A 27 -2.32 -6.42 6.39
C GLY A 27 -3.68 -6.52 5.72
N PHE A 28 -4.14 -5.39 5.21
CA PHE A 28 -5.27 -5.32 4.30
C PHE A 28 -4.85 -5.72 2.88
N GLY A 29 -5.83 -5.91 2.03
CA GLY A 29 -5.65 -6.11 0.61
C GLY A 29 -4.88 -4.96 -0.04
N ILE A 30 -4.18 -5.29 -1.12
CA ILE A 30 -3.62 -4.34 -2.07
C ILE A 30 -4.04 -4.77 -3.48
N GLN A 31 -4.25 -3.79 -4.35
CA GLN A 31 -4.53 -4.00 -5.76
C GLN A 31 -3.29 -3.66 -6.58
N LEU A 32 -2.91 -4.55 -7.48
CA LEU A 32 -1.80 -4.41 -8.39
C LEU A 32 -2.34 -4.35 -9.82
N SER A 33 -2.17 -3.20 -10.46
CA SER A 33 -2.48 -3.07 -11.89
C SER A 33 -1.56 -3.96 -12.73
N VAL A 34 -1.93 -4.15 -14.01
CA VAL A 34 -1.17 -4.99 -14.94
C VAL A 34 0.29 -4.53 -15.07
N ASN A 35 0.55 -3.22 -15.02
CA ASN A 35 1.91 -2.67 -15.08
C ASN A 35 2.75 -3.09 -13.87
N SER A 36 2.16 -3.06 -12.67
CA SER A 36 2.83 -3.52 -11.45
C SER A 36 3.09 -5.03 -11.51
N ALA A 37 2.10 -5.82 -11.92
CA ALA A 37 2.26 -7.26 -12.11
C ALA A 37 3.35 -7.59 -13.14
N PHE A 38 3.42 -6.84 -14.24
CA PHE A 38 4.46 -7.00 -15.27
C PHE A 38 5.88 -6.82 -14.71
N ILE A 39 6.11 -5.78 -13.91
CA ILE A 39 7.41 -5.55 -13.29
C ILE A 39 7.72 -6.65 -12.26
N LEU A 40 6.74 -7.03 -11.44
CA LEU A 40 6.91 -8.07 -10.42
C LEU A 40 7.15 -9.47 -11.02
N ASN A 41 6.58 -9.75 -12.19
CA ASN A 41 6.82 -11.02 -12.89
C ASN A 41 8.29 -11.18 -13.32
N LYS A 42 9.02 -10.08 -13.57
CA LYS A 42 10.46 -10.15 -13.84
C LYS A 42 11.29 -10.71 -12.69
N ILE A 43 10.74 -10.74 -11.47
CA ILE A 43 11.36 -11.31 -10.27
C ILE A 43 10.61 -12.56 -9.75
N GLY A 44 9.75 -13.16 -10.58
CA GLY A 44 9.08 -14.44 -10.31
C GLY A 44 7.76 -14.36 -9.53
N PHE A 45 7.03 -13.25 -9.62
CA PHE A 45 5.73 -13.09 -8.94
C PHE A 45 4.60 -13.97 -9.52
N ASP A 46 4.73 -14.35 -10.79
CA ASP A 46 3.87 -15.31 -11.47
C ASP A 46 3.87 -16.67 -10.76
N GLN A 47 5.01 -17.08 -10.21
CA GLN A 47 5.23 -18.31 -9.44
C GLN A 47 4.67 -18.25 -8.01
N LEU A 48 4.26 -17.08 -7.51
CA LEU A 48 3.61 -16.97 -6.20
C LEU A 48 2.40 -17.91 -6.15
N ASN A 49 2.20 -18.54 -4.98
CA ASN A 49 1.11 -19.48 -4.77
C ASN A 49 -0.22 -18.89 -5.26
N LYS A 50 -0.85 -19.59 -6.21
CA LYS A 50 -2.11 -19.15 -6.83
C LYS A 50 -3.22 -18.97 -5.80
N ASN A 51 -3.16 -19.69 -4.68
CA ASN A 51 -4.12 -19.58 -3.59
C ASN A 51 -3.97 -18.30 -2.77
N GLU A 52 -2.86 -17.57 -2.86
CA GLU A 52 -2.59 -16.33 -2.09
C GLU A 52 -2.88 -15.04 -2.86
N LYS A 53 -3.29 -15.17 -4.13
CA LYS A 53 -3.64 -14.05 -5.01
C LYS A 53 -4.95 -14.32 -5.73
N TYR A 54 -5.57 -13.25 -6.21
CA TYR A 54 -6.80 -13.31 -6.99
C TYR A 54 -6.69 -12.39 -8.21
N HIS A 55 -7.45 -12.69 -9.26
CA HIS A 55 -7.47 -11.93 -10.51
C HIS A 55 -8.90 -11.50 -10.83
N PRO A 56 -9.36 -10.35 -10.29
CA PRO A 56 -10.69 -9.84 -10.63
C PRO A 56 -10.79 -9.55 -12.12
N THR A 57 -11.94 -9.88 -12.71
CA THR A 57 -12.20 -9.63 -14.14
C THR A 57 -12.79 -8.26 -14.40
N LYS A 58 -13.54 -7.71 -13.44
CA LYS A 58 -14.21 -6.41 -13.58
C LYS A 58 -14.04 -5.53 -12.36
N LEU A 59 -14.18 -4.23 -12.61
CA LEU A 59 -14.51 -3.22 -11.62
C LEU A 59 -15.96 -2.78 -11.84
N ASP A 60 -16.85 -3.21 -10.95
CA ASP A 60 -18.27 -2.88 -10.97
C ASP A 60 -18.54 -1.63 -10.12
N PHE A 61 -19.23 -0.65 -10.69
CA PHE A 61 -19.64 0.58 -10.01
C PHE A 61 -21.08 0.45 -9.57
N TYR A 62 -21.36 0.76 -8.31
CA TYR A 62 -22.68 0.70 -7.71
C TYR A 62 -23.04 2.04 -7.07
N SER A 63 -24.33 2.38 -7.11
CA SER A 63 -24.89 3.38 -6.22
C SER A 63 -24.92 2.87 -4.78
N ILE A 64 -25.12 3.77 -3.82
CA ILE A 64 -25.26 3.44 -2.40
C ILE A 64 -26.34 2.38 -2.10
N ASN A 65 -27.34 2.25 -2.97
CA ASN A 65 -28.45 1.29 -2.85
C ASN A 65 -28.20 -0.05 -3.56
N TYR A 66 -26.94 -0.39 -3.87
CA TYR A 66 -26.55 -1.60 -4.60
C TYR A 66 -27.03 -1.69 -6.06
N ASN A 67 -27.61 -0.61 -6.62
CA ASN A 67 -27.92 -0.59 -8.06
C ASN A 67 -26.61 -0.43 -8.85
N LYS A 68 -26.31 -1.40 -9.74
CA LYS A 68 -25.15 -1.32 -10.64
C LYS A 68 -25.34 -0.15 -11.62
N ILE A 69 -24.33 0.71 -11.71
CA ILE A 69 -24.28 1.88 -12.58
C ILE A 69 -23.59 1.51 -13.89
N CYS A 70 -22.38 0.94 -13.81
CA CYS A 70 -21.57 0.52 -14.95
C CYS A 70 -20.48 -0.47 -14.51
N ASP A 71 -19.69 -0.95 -15.46
CA ASP A 71 -18.47 -1.71 -15.19
C ASP A 71 -17.33 -1.37 -16.13
N LEU A 72 -16.12 -1.65 -15.66
CA LEU A 72 -14.90 -1.66 -16.44
C LEU A 72 -14.38 -3.10 -16.52
N ASP A 73 -14.23 -3.60 -17.75
CA ASP A 73 -13.58 -4.89 -18.00
C ASP A 73 -12.06 -4.77 -17.85
N LEU A 74 -11.54 -5.29 -16.74
CA LEU A 74 -10.11 -5.29 -16.42
C LEU A 74 -9.33 -6.27 -17.30
N THR A 75 -10.00 -7.26 -17.89
CA THR A 75 -9.36 -8.26 -18.74
C THR A 75 -8.85 -7.68 -20.05
N THR A 76 -9.42 -6.55 -20.50
CA THR A 76 -8.94 -5.75 -21.63
C THR A 76 -7.47 -5.36 -21.50
N PHE A 77 -6.97 -5.18 -20.27
CA PHE A 77 -5.57 -4.83 -20.01
C PHE A 77 -4.69 -6.05 -19.76
N ASN A 78 -5.28 -7.23 -19.55
CA ASN A 78 -4.55 -8.43 -19.19
C ASN A 78 -3.83 -9.01 -20.42
N SER A 79 -2.73 -9.69 -20.14
CA SER A 79 -2.06 -10.60 -21.07
C SER A 79 -2.00 -11.99 -20.45
N VAL A 80 -1.51 -12.98 -21.20
CA VAL A 80 -1.34 -14.36 -20.71
C VAL A 80 -0.60 -14.39 -19.37
N ASN A 81 0.46 -13.60 -19.25
CA ASN A 81 1.36 -13.61 -18.09
C ASN A 81 1.08 -12.48 -17.08
N ASN A 82 0.46 -11.38 -17.50
CA ASN A 82 0.28 -10.20 -16.64
C ASN A 82 -1.21 -9.91 -16.48
N LYS A 83 -1.71 -10.05 -15.26
CA LYS A 83 -3.12 -9.83 -14.93
C LYS A 83 -3.26 -8.84 -13.80
N TYR A 84 -4.35 -8.08 -13.79
CA TYR A 84 -4.77 -7.34 -12.61
C TYR A 84 -4.84 -8.31 -11.43
N THR A 85 -4.19 -7.96 -10.33
CA THR A 85 -3.99 -8.89 -9.22
C THR A 85 -4.33 -8.24 -7.90
N THR A 86 -5.06 -8.94 -7.06
CA THR A 86 -5.37 -8.54 -5.70
C THR A 86 -4.85 -9.59 -4.72
N LEU A 87 -4.30 -9.15 -3.59
CA LEU A 87 -3.71 -10.03 -2.58
C LEU A 87 -3.59 -9.31 -1.23
N LYS A 88 -3.34 -10.06 -0.15
CA LYS A 88 -2.96 -9.46 1.14
C LYS A 88 -1.60 -8.78 1.01
N ARG A 89 -1.46 -7.56 1.55
CA ARG A 89 -0.20 -6.80 1.50
C ARG A 89 0.98 -7.56 2.10
N SER A 90 0.76 -8.29 3.19
CA SER A 90 1.79 -9.08 3.86
C SER A 90 2.36 -10.20 2.97
N ILE A 91 1.54 -10.83 2.13
CA ILE A 91 2.00 -11.82 1.15
C ILE A 91 2.94 -11.18 0.13
N LEU A 92 2.62 -9.98 -0.36
CA LEU A 92 3.50 -9.26 -1.29
C LEU A 92 4.85 -8.92 -0.63
N ILE A 93 4.83 -8.46 0.63
CA ILE A 93 6.06 -8.15 1.38
C ILE A 93 6.88 -9.43 1.60
N LYS A 94 6.25 -10.53 2.00
CA LYS A 94 6.90 -11.83 2.18
C LYS A 94 7.57 -12.29 0.89
N PHE A 95 6.86 -12.26 -0.23
CA PHE A 95 7.41 -12.58 -1.55
C PHE A 95 8.66 -11.74 -1.88
N LEU A 96 8.59 -10.42 -1.67
CA LEU A 96 9.72 -9.53 -1.94
C LEU A 96 10.92 -9.83 -1.03
N LYS A 97 10.67 -10.12 0.24
CA LYS A 97 11.67 -10.45 1.26
C LYS A 97 12.35 -11.79 1.00
N GLU A 98 11.60 -12.85 0.71
CA GLU A 98 12.13 -14.21 0.48
C GLU A 98 13.12 -14.26 -0.69
N LYS A 99 12.96 -13.34 -1.65
CA LYS A 99 13.90 -13.21 -2.76
C LYS A 99 15.20 -12.52 -2.39
N LEU A 100 15.32 -11.88 -1.23
CA LEU A 100 16.55 -11.20 -0.78
C LEU A 100 17.45 -12.14 0.04
N LEU A 101 18.75 -11.86 0.09
CA LEU A 101 19.65 -12.59 1.00
C LEU A 101 19.42 -12.07 2.43
N SER A 102 19.58 -12.93 3.43
CA SER A 102 19.39 -12.59 4.85
C SER A 102 20.20 -11.36 5.28
N ASN A 103 21.35 -11.13 4.65
CA ASN A 103 22.33 -10.11 5.01
C ASN A 103 22.06 -8.78 4.28
N SER A 104 21.11 -8.74 3.34
CA SER A 104 20.81 -7.54 2.54
C SER A 104 19.87 -6.57 3.24
N ILE A 105 19.34 -6.92 4.42
CA ILE A 105 18.42 -6.08 5.18
C ILE A 105 18.96 -5.95 6.61
N ILE A 106 19.13 -4.71 7.05
CA ILE A 106 19.58 -4.38 8.40
C ILE A 106 18.44 -3.63 9.08
N PHE A 107 17.87 -4.26 10.11
CA PHE A 107 16.78 -3.74 10.92
C PHE A 107 17.28 -2.77 11.99
N HIS A 108 16.35 -2.08 12.67
CA HIS A 108 16.63 -1.06 13.69
C HIS A 108 17.47 0.13 13.21
N LYS A 109 17.53 0.38 11.89
CA LYS A 109 18.34 1.45 11.31
C LYS A 109 17.45 2.64 10.96
N LYS A 110 17.67 3.74 11.68
CA LYS A 110 17.05 5.04 11.42
C LYS A 110 18.15 6.02 11.07
N ILE A 111 18.04 6.66 9.91
CA ILE A 111 18.99 7.70 9.47
C ILE A 111 18.80 8.92 10.36
N ASN A 112 19.90 9.39 10.95
CA ASN A 112 19.98 10.61 11.72
C ASN A 112 20.41 11.79 10.83
N ASP A 113 21.49 11.59 10.06
CA ASP A 113 22.06 12.61 9.18
C ASP A 113 22.68 11.98 7.93
N VAL A 114 22.81 12.78 6.88
CA VAL A 114 23.42 12.39 5.61
C VAL A 114 24.26 13.53 5.07
N GLU A 115 25.50 13.22 4.72
CA GLU A 115 26.42 14.18 4.11
C GLU A 115 27.06 13.59 2.85
N GLN A 116 27.47 14.47 1.94
CA GLN A 116 28.23 14.08 0.75
C GLN A 116 29.67 14.57 0.86
N ILE A 117 30.62 13.63 0.90
CA ILE A 117 32.06 13.91 0.94
C ILE A 117 32.74 13.23 -0.25
N ASN A 118 33.46 14.00 -1.06
CA ASN A 118 34.19 13.51 -2.24
C ASN A 118 33.32 12.66 -3.18
N GLY A 119 32.06 13.08 -3.37
CA GLY A 119 31.09 12.41 -4.26
C GLY A 119 30.39 11.19 -3.66
N LYS A 120 30.84 10.66 -2.52
CA LYS A 120 30.20 9.53 -1.82
C LYS A 120 29.24 10.03 -0.74
N ILE A 121 28.21 9.25 -0.45
CA ILE A 121 27.22 9.56 0.59
C ILE A 121 27.65 8.86 1.88
N ASN A 122 27.86 9.62 2.94
CA ASN A 122 28.02 9.08 4.28
C ASN A 122 26.66 9.17 5.00
N ILE A 123 26.22 8.05 5.54
CA ILE A 123 24.97 7.92 6.28
C ILE A 123 25.33 7.76 7.74
N HIS A 124 24.75 8.59 8.60
CA HIS A 124 24.90 8.51 10.04
C HIS A 124 23.57 8.06 10.65
N PHE A 125 23.58 6.99 11.42
CA PHE A 125 22.39 6.43 12.05
C PHE A 125 22.22 6.91 13.49
N ILE A 126 20.98 6.84 14.00
CA ILE A 126 20.66 7.26 15.38
C ILE A 126 21.41 6.42 16.43
N ASP A 127 21.73 5.16 16.12
CA ASP A 127 22.46 4.26 17.02
C ASP A 127 23.98 4.54 17.07
N GLY A 128 24.45 5.59 16.39
CA GLY A 128 25.86 5.99 16.32
C GLY A 128 26.69 5.24 15.28
N SER A 129 26.12 4.23 14.61
CA SER A 129 26.79 3.58 13.47
C SER A 129 26.73 4.48 12.23
N SER A 130 27.59 4.18 11.25
CA SER A 130 27.61 4.87 9.97
C SER A 130 27.87 3.90 8.82
N ASP A 131 27.53 4.31 7.61
CA ASP A 131 27.84 3.59 6.38
C ASP A 131 28.15 4.55 5.24
N LYS A 132 28.77 4.05 4.18
CA LYS A 132 29.21 4.84 3.02
C LYS A 132 28.82 4.18 1.72
N VAL A 133 28.08 4.91 0.89
CA VAL A 133 27.51 4.38 -0.36
C VAL A 133 27.72 5.31 -1.54
N ASP A 134 27.64 4.74 -2.74
CA ASP A 134 27.64 5.47 -4.02
C ASP A 134 26.31 6.18 -4.29
N TYR A 135 25.20 5.52 -3.95
CA TYR A 135 23.84 6.01 -4.16
C TYR A 135 22.99 5.72 -2.93
N LEU A 136 22.08 6.62 -2.61
CA LEU A 136 21.06 6.42 -1.58
C LEU A 136 19.68 6.54 -2.21
N VAL A 137 18.84 5.55 -1.98
CA VAL A 137 17.45 5.59 -2.37
C VAL A 137 16.60 5.66 -1.11
N VAL A 138 15.87 6.76 -0.98
CA VAL A 138 15.01 7.05 0.16
C VAL A 138 13.58 6.66 -0.22
N SER A 139 13.08 5.62 0.46
CA SER A 139 11.75 5.03 0.23
C SER A 139 11.03 4.71 1.54
N ASP A 140 11.12 5.62 2.51
CA ASP A 140 10.54 5.53 3.86
C ASP A 140 9.11 6.09 3.97
N GLY A 141 8.49 6.40 2.82
CA GLY A 141 7.05 6.68 2.69
C GLY A 141 6.65 8.14 2.91
N VAL A 142 5.33 8.38 3.01
CA VAL A 142 4.74 9.73 3.04
C VAL A 142 5.17 10.59 4.23
N PHE A 143 5.61 9.96 5.32
CA PHE A 143 6.12 10.60 6.54
C PHE A 143 7.66 10.62 6.59
N SER A 144 8.31 10.72 5.43
CA SER A 144 9.77 10.63 5.32
C SER A 144 10.49 11.71 6.14
N ASN A 145 11.12 11.28 7.23
CA ASN A 145 12.04 12.12 7.99
C ASN A 145 13.38 12.22 7.27
N THR A 146 13.82 11.14 6.61
CA THR A 146 15.10 11.12 5.89
C THR A 146 15.14 12.17 4.78
N LYS A 147 14.06 12.34 4.01
CA LYS A 147 13.94 13.42 3.03
C LYS A 147 14.09 14.79 3.69
N SER A 148 13.47 15.00 4.84
CA SER A 148 13.54 16.28 5.55
C SER A 148 14.96 16.59 6.08
N THR A 149 15.63 15.57 6.61
CA THR A 149 17.04 15.65 7.04
C THR A 149 17.96 16.03 5.89
N ILE A 150 17.91 15.30 4.78
CA ILE A 150 18.80 15.51 3.63
C ILE A 150 18.62 16.91 3.05
N GLU A 151 17.39 17.34 2.82
CA GLU A 151 17.11 18.64 2.19
C GLU A 151 17.18 19.82 3.17
N LYS A 152 17.43 19.58 4.45
CA LYS A 152 17.44 20.60 5.52
C LYS A 152 16.15 21.43 5.54
N PHE A 153 15.03 20.78 5.25
CA PHE A 153 13.72 21.39 5.16
C PHE A 153 12.65 20.42 5.65
N PHE A 154 11.74 20.87 6.50
CA PHE A 154 10.68 20.02 7.04
C PHE A 154 9.56 19.80 6.03
N PHE A 155 9.45 18.59 5.48
CA PHE A 155 8.31 18.20 4.63
C PHE A 155 7.17 17.65 5.49
N LYS A 156 6.23 18.52 5.83
CA LYS A 156 5.00 18.10 6.49
C LYS A 156 4.07 17.42 5.47
N PRO A 157 3.53 16.22 5.76
CA PRO A 157 2.45 15.67 4.97
C PRO A 157 1.14 16.41 5.25
N ASP A 158 0.33 16.58 4.21
CA ASP A 158 -0.94 17.28 4.26
C ASP A 158 -2.08 16.28 4.51
N TYR A 159 -2.91 16.55 5.51
CA TYR A 159 -4.12 15.77 5.73
C TYR A 159 -5.08 15.99 4.56
N TYR A 160 -5.48 14.91 3.90
CA TYR A 160 -6.31 14.96 2.69
C TYR A 160 -7.79 15.29 2.95
N GLY A 161 -8.20 15.39 4.23
CA GLY A 161 -9.60 15.59 4.59
C GLY A 161 -10.44 14.32 4.43
N ALA A 162 -9.83 13.15 4.63
CA ALA A 162 -10.52 11.87 4.59
C ALA A 162 -9.85 10.82 5.47
N ILE A 163 -10.63 9.84 5.89
CA ILE A 163 -10.16 8.65 6.59
C ILE A 163 -10.46 7.40 5.77
N ALA A 164 -9.65 6.36 5.97
CA ALA A 164 -9.88 5.02 5.43
C ALA A 164 -10.19 4.06 6.58
N ILE A 165 -11.39 3.49 6.59
CA ILE A 165 -11.77 2.37 7.47
C ILE A 165 -11.57 1.08 6.68
N ARG A 166 -10.87 0.11 7.26
CA ARG A 166 -10.60 -1.17 6.60
C ARG A 166 -10.96 -2.34 7.49
N THR A 167 -11.39 -3.41 6.84
CA THR A 167 -11.64 -4.71 7.47
C THR A 167 -11.51 -5.83 6.43
N GLN A 168 -11.54 -7.08 6.89
CA GLN A 168 -11.69 -8.25 6.03
C GLN A 168 -13.03 -8.91 6.35
N ILE A 169 -13.78 -9.25 5.30
CA ILE A 169 -15.07 -9.93 5.42
C ILE A 169 -15.08 -11.19 4.56
N ARG A 170 -16.10 -12.03 4.73
CA ARG A 170 -16.30 -13.23 3.92
C ARG A 170 -17.36 -12.98 2.85
N THR A 171 -17.36 -13.85 1.83
CA THR A 171 -18.37 -13.77 0.77
C THR A 171 -19.79 -13.95 1.31
N GLU A 172 -19.97 -14.69 2.41
CA GLU A 172 -21.25 -14.87 3.10
C GLU A 172 -21.83 -13.55 3.67
N ASP A 173 -20.97 -12.55 3.91
CA ASP A 173 -21.37 -11.25 4.43
C ASP A 173 -21.94 -10.31 3.35
N ILE A 174 -21.89 -10.72 2.07
CA ILE A 174 -22.41 -9.97 0.92
C ILE A 174 -23.48 -10.77 0.16
N SER A 175 -24.65 -10.16 -0.08
CA SER A 175 -25.74 -10.82 -0.83
C SER A 175 -25.95 -10.26 -2.24
N ASN A 176 -25.58 -9.01 -2.48
CA ASN A 176 -25.98 -8.24 -3.67
C ASN A 176 -24.79 -7.82 -4.55
N LEU A 177 -23.61 -8.39 -4.32
CA LEU A 177 -22.37 -8.01 -4.99
C LEU A 177 -21.69 -9.25 -5.59
N ASP A 178 -21.04 -9.09 -6.74
CA ASP A 178 -20.25 -10.16 -7.33
C ASP A 178 -18.91 -10.30 -6.59
N SER A 179 -18.79 -11.36 -5.79
CA SER A 179 -17.57 -11.70 -5.04
C SER A 179 -16.33 -11.98 -5.90
N ASN A 180 -16.48 -12.13 -7.23
CA ASN A 180 -15.36 -12.32 -8.14
C ASN A 180 -14.77 -11.00 -8.66
N ASN A 181 -15.51 -9.89 -8.53
CA ASN A 181 -15.13 -8.59 -9.07
C ASN A 181 -14.71 -7.63 -7.96
N ILE A 182 -14.15 -6.50 -8.38
CA ILE A 182 -13.99 -5.35 -7.48
C ILE A 182 -15.31 -4.61 -7.50
N SER A 183 -15.93 -4.40 -6.34
CA SER A 183 -17.13 -3.59 -6.20
C SER A 183 -16.77 -2.22 -5.63
N LEU A 184 -17.10 -1.16 -6.36
CA LEU A 184 -17.02 0.23 -5.89
C LEU A 184 -18.43 0.77 -5.64
N ILE A 185 -18.78 1.00 -4.38
CA ILE A 185 -20.07 1.56 -3.97
C ILE A 185 -19.89 3.05 -3.69
N MET A 186 -20.64 3.89 -4.41
CA MET A 186 -20.56 5.34 -4.35
C MET A 186 -21.65 5.92 -3.44
N GLY A 187 -21.24 6.65 -2.40
CA GLY A 187 -22.08 7.51 -1.57
C GLY A 187 -21.76 8.99 -1.76
N SER A 188 -22.44 9.88 -1.04
CA SER A 188 -22.32 11.33 -1.24
C SER A 188 -20.95 11.90 -0.85
N ASP A 189 -20.42 11.48 0.31
CA ASP A 189 -19.12 11.90 0.85
C ASP A 189 -18.25 10.70 1.26
N ALA A 190 -18.60 9.53 0.74
CA ALA A 190 -17.92 8.29 1.05
C ALA A 190 -17.99 7.31 -0.14
N HIS A 191 -17.05 6.37 -0.18
CA HIS A 191 -17.14 5.23 -1.09
C HIS A 191 -16.55 3.98 -0.45
N LEU A 192 -17.04 2.82 -0.88
CA LEU A 192 -16.57 1.52 -0.42
C LEU A 192 -15.96 0.76 -1.58
N VAL A 193 -14.82 0.13 -1.33
CA VAL A 193 -14.15 -0.77 -2.26
C VAL A 193 -14.09 -2.15 -1.63
N LEU A 194 -14.72 -3.13 -2.28
CA LEU A 194 -14.68 -4.53 -1.88
C LEU A 194 -14.02 -5.35 -2.98
N TYR A 195 -13.10 -6.25 -2.61
CA TYR A 195 -12.46 -7.13 -3.59
C TYR A 195 -11.87 -8.37 -2.94
N PRO A 196 -11.91 -9.53 -3.65
CA PRO A 196 -11.25 -10.75 -3.18
C PRO A 196 -9.74 -10.58 -3.14
N ILE A 197 -9.08 -11.20 -2.16
CA ILE A 197 -7.61 -11.18 -2.00
C ILE A 197 -6.98 -12.57 -2.14
N ASN A 198 -7.78 -13.61 -2.33
CA ASN A 198 -7.32 -14.98 -2.53
C ASN A 198 -8.41 -15.85 -3.13
N GLN A 199 -8.07 -17.09 -3.48
CA GLN A 199 -8.99 -18.07 -4.08
C GLN A 199 -10.11 -18.52 -3.11
N ARG A 200 -9.91 -18.36 -1.79
CA ARG A 200 -10.96 -18.58 -0.79
C ARG A 200 -12.00 -17.46 -0.73
N LYS A 201 -11.83 -16.41 -1.54
CA LYS A 201 -12.69 -15.23 -1.57
C LYS A 201 -12.85 -14.57 -0.20
N GLU A 202 -11.75 -14.52 0.55
CA GLU A 202 -11.63 -13.54 1.62
C GLU A 202 -11.66 -12.15 0.95
N LEU A 203 -12.57 -11.29 1.39
CA LEU A 203 -12.78 -9.98 0.78
C LEU A 203 -12.10 -8.93 1.64
N ASN A 204 -11.32 -8.07 0.99
CA ASN A 204 -10.87 -6.85 1.60
C ASN A 204 -11.92 -5.75 1.40
N LEU A 205 -12.24 -5.05 2.48
CA LEU A 205 -13.11 -3.87 2.45
C LEU A 205 -12.32 -2.62 2.82
N VAL A 206 -12.49 -1.57 2.03
CA VAL A 206 -12.02 -0.22 2.33
C VAL A 206 -13.19 0.75 2.20
N CYS A 207 -13.52 1.47 3.26
CA CYS A 207 -14.46 2.58 3.24
C CYS A 207 -13.68 3.89 3.39
N ILE A 208 -13.74 4.75 2.38
CA ILE A 208 -13.14 6.08 2.42
C ILE A 208 -14.25 7.07 2.73
N ILE A 209 -14.05 7.92 3.74
CA ILE A 209 -15.04 8.89 4.20
C ILE A 209 -14.39 10.26 4.28
N ARG A 210 -15.03 11.27 3.70
CA ARG A 210 -14.61 12.68 3.85
C ARG A 210 -14.83 13.12 5.30
N LYS A 211 -13.78 13.68 5.90
CA LYS A 211 -13.81 14.18 7.28
C LYS A 211 -12.87 15.36 7.39
N LYS A 212 -13.43 16.55 7.68
CA LYS A 212 -12.66 17.81 7.70
C LYS A 212 -11.64 17.88 8.84
N SER A 213 -12.00 17.38 10.02
CA SER A 213 -11.12 17.37 11.19
C SER A 213 -10.55 15.98 11.45
N GLU A 214 -9.41 15.92 12.12
CA GLU A 214 -8.83 14.68 12.66
C GLU A 214 -9.47 14.25 14.00
N ASP A 215 -10.62 14.85 14.38
CA ASP A 215 -11.28 14.58 15.66
C ASP A 215 -11.44 13.08 15.95
N ASN A 216 -11.23 12.72 17.22
CA ASN A 216 -11.22 11.35 17.76
C ASN A 216 -12.61 10.70 17.86
N ASP A 217 -13.47 10.91 16.87
CA ASP A 217 -14.75 10.21 16.81
C ASP A 217 -14.51 8.69 16.72
N SER A 218 -15.35 7.91 17.40
CA SER A 218 -15.30 6.47 17.25
C SER A 218 -15.66 6.05 15.82
N ILE A 219 -15.06 4.97 15.31
CA ILE A 219 -15.36 4.43 13.97
C ILE A 219 -16.88 4.22 13.80
N LYS A 220 -17.56 3.72 14.85
CA LYS A 220 -19.01 3.54 14.86
C LYS A 220 -19.76 4.84 14.60
N THR A 221 -19.44 5.90 15.35
CA THR A 221 -20.05 7.22 15.18
C THR A 221 -19.84 7.77 13.78
N ILE A 222 -18.64 7.60 13.23
CA ILE A 222 -18.32 8.06 11.87
C ILE A 222 -19.19 7.32 10.85
N LEU A 223 -19.29 5.99 10.94
CA LEU A 223 -20.10 5.18 10.04
C LEU A 223 -21.60 5.54 10.13
N GLU A 224 -22.13 5.66 11.35
CA GLU A 224 -23.54 6.02 11.62
C GLU A 224 -23.92 7.39 11.06
N ASN A 225 -23.00 8.36 11.11
CA ASN A 225 -23.25 9.72 10.63
C ASN A 225 -23.02 9.92 9.12
N THR A 226 -22.40 8.94 8.46
CA THR A 226 -22.01 9.04 7.03
C THR A 226 -22.67 7.95 6.20
N ILE A 227 -21.95 6.87 5.88
CA ILE A 227 -22.42 5.86 4.95
C ILE A 227 -23.67 5.11 5.43
N LEU A 228 -23.77 4.82 6.74
CA LEU A 228 -24.93 4.11 7.29
C LEU A 228 -26.16 5.02 7.44
N LYS A 229 -25.97 6.34 7.45
CA LYS A 229 -27.06 7.31 7.36
C LYS A 229 -27.73 7.25 5.99
N GLU A 230 -26.94 7.09 4.93
CA GLU A 230 -27.45 6.95 3.57
C GLU A 230 -28.07 5.57 3.31
N ASN A 231 -27.43 4.49 3.77
CA ASN A 231 -27.96 3.15 3.65
C ASN A 231 -27.60 2.25 4.84
N LYS A 232 -28.58 2.03 5.73
CA LYS A 232 -28.44 1.19 6.93
C LYS A 232 -28.11 -0.28 6.61
N ASN A 233 -28.45 -0.77 5.42
CA ASN A 233 -28.19 -2.16 5.04
C ASN A 233 -26.69 -2.46 4.87
N LEU A 234 -25.84 -1.44 4.77
CA LEU A 234 -24.37 -1.59 4.71
C LEU A 234 -23.77 -1.99 6.07
N VAL A 235 -24.52 -1.95 7.17
CA VAL A 235 -24.02 -2.27 8.52
C VAL A 235 -23.37 -3.66 8.60
N ASN A 236 -23.86 -4.62 7.81
CA ASN A 236 -23.32 -5.98 7.76
C ASN A 236 -21.86 -6.02 7.29
N LEU A 237 -21.44 -5.06 6.47
CA LEU A 237 -20.07 -4.97 5.96
C LEU A 237 -19.05 -4.52 7.02
N PHE A 238 -19.52 -4.03 8.17
CA PHE A 238 -18.70 -3.42 9.22
C PHE A 238 -18.71 -4.19 10.55
N LYS A 239 -19.07 -5.48 10.53
CA LYS A 239 -19.15 -6.32 11.73
C LYS A 239 -17.80 -6.86 12.24
N GLY A 240 -16.76 -6.83 11.40
CA GLY A 240 -15.43 -7.36 11.72
C GLY A 240 -14.58 -6.42 12.59
N ASP A 241 -13.31 -6.79 12.77
CA ASP A 241 -12.30 -5.89 13.36
C ASP A 241 -12.07 -4.71 12.40
N LEU A 242 -12.50 -3.52 12.82
CA LEU A 242 -12.40 -2.30 12.05
C LEU A 242 -11.17 -1.52 12.51
N LYS A 243 -10.35 -1.13 11.55
CA LYS A 243 -9.24 -0.22 11.80
C LYS A 243 -9.36 0.99 10.89
N SER A 244 -8.97 2.17 11.39
CA SER A 244 -9.10 3.45 10.67
C SER A 244 -7.76 4.16 10.56
N TRP A 245 -7.51 4.80 9.42
CA TRP A 245 -6.34 5.65 9.20
C TRP A 245 -6.75 6.98 8.57
N PRO A 246 -6.28 8.12 9.10
CA PRO A 246 -6.29 9.37 8.34
C PRO A 246 -5.46 9.24 7.06
N ILE A 247 -5.94 9.85 5.98
CA ILE A 247 -5.26 9.84 4.68
C ILE A 247 -4.41 11.10 4.60
N TYR A 248 -3.13 10.90 4.36
CA TYR A 248 -2.17 11.98 4.14
C TYR A 248 -1.62 11.92 2.72
N THR A 249 -1.29 13.08 2.19
CA THR A 249 -0.60 13.25 0.91
C THR A 249 0.69 14.02 1.12
N SER A 250 1.72 13.68 0.37
CA SER A 250 2.93 14.50 0.28
C SER A 250 2.80 15.52 -0.85
N GLY A 251 3.56 16.62 -0.74
CA GLY A 251 3.72 17.56 -1.84
C GLY A 251 4.35 16.95 -3.10
N LYS A 252 4.55 17.79 -4.12
CA LYS A 252 5.10 17.37 -5.41
C LYS A 252 6.49 16.69 -5.25
N PRO A 253 6.83 15.72 -6.13
CA PRO A 253 8.17 15.16 -6.17
C PRO A 253 9.22 16.26 -6.34
N ILE A 254 10.35 16.10 -5.66
CA ILE A 254 11.51 16.99 -5.77
C ILE A 254 12.74 16.18 -6.12
N LYS A 255 13.76 16.86 -6.65
CA LYS A 255 15.11 16.32 -6.77
C LYS A 255 15.87 16.61 -5.49
N SER A 256 16.74 15.70 -5.08
CA SER A 256 17.57 15.94 -3.91
C SER A 256 18.62 17.01 -4.17
N ILE A 257 19.06 17.71 -3.11
CA ILE A 257 20.27 18.53 -3.14
C ILE A 257 21.53 17.72 -3.54
N TYR A 258 21.53 16.40 -3.33
CA TYR A 258 22.61 15.51 -3.74
C TYR A 258 22.22 14.73 -5.01
N LYS A 259 23.08 14.76 -6.04
CA LYS A 259 22.78 14.14 -7.35
C LYS A 259 22.56 12.63 -7.32
N ASN A 260 23.16 11.95 -6.36
CA ASN A 260 23.14 10.50 -6.17
C ASN A 260 22.16 10.04 -5.06
N VAL A 261 21.32 10.95 -4.57
CA VAL A 261 20.19 10.64 -3.69
C VAL A 261 18.89 10.68 -4.50
N LEU A 262 18.08 9.63 -4.38
CA LEU A 262 16.81 9.50 -5.09
C LEU A 262 15.66 9.30 -4.10
N TYR A 263 14.59 10.08 -4.25
CA TYR A 263 13.33 9.89 -3.52
C TYR A 263 12.37 9.07 -4.38
N ILE A 264 11.92 7.93 -3.86
CA ILE A 264 10.93 7.08 -4.54
C ILE A 264 9.89 6.56 -3.55
N GLY A 265 8.72 6.21 -4.06
CA GLY A 265 7.60 5.70 -3.28
C GLY A 265 6.59 6.78 -2.92
#